data_AF-A0AAW6XWW5-F1
#
_entry.id   AF-A0AAW6XWW5-F1
#
_cell.length_a   1.000
_cell.length_b   1.000
_cell.length_c   1.000
_cell.angle_alpha   90.00
_cell.angle_beta   90.00
_cell.angle_gamma   90.00
#
_symmetry.space_group_name_H-M   'P 1'
#
loop_
_entity.id
_entity.type
_entity.pdbx_description
1 polymer ?
#
loop_
_entity_poly.entity_id
_entity_poly.type
_entity_poly.pdbx_seq_one_letter_code
_entity_poly.pdbx_strand_id
1 'polypeptide(L)' 'STSMGSVCASTLSLMQAGVPLHAPVAGIAMGLMSEPMEDGKTKYVALTDILGAEDGFGDMDFKVAGTSEFITALQLDT' A
#
# COMPACT_ATOMS: atom_id res chain seq x y z
N SER A 1 -6.33 1.94 5.13
CA SER A 1 -6.27 2.07 3.66
C SER A 1 -7.57 1.63 2.95
N THR A 2 -8.54 2.53 2.79
CA THR A 2 -9.83 2.16 2.14
C THR A 2 -9.72 1.93 0.64
N SER A 3 -8.86 2.66 -0.07
CA SER A 3 -8.63 2.48 -1.51
C SER A 3 -8.03 1.12 -1.84
N MET A 4 -7.06 0.64 -1.05
CA MET A 4 -6.45 -0.69 -1.25
C MET A 4 -7.41 -1.82 -0.84
N GLY A 5 -8.19 -1.61 0.23
CA GLY A 5 -9.32 -2.49 0.54
C GLY A 5 -10.33 -2.58 -0.61
N SER A 6 -10.61 -1.46 -1.30
CA SER A 6 -11.49 -1.43 -2.46
C SER A 6 -10.93 -2.22 -3.65
N VAL A 7 -9.62 -2.23 -3.86
CA VAL A 7 -8.98 -3.08 -4.89
C VAL A 7 -9.24 -4.55 -4.59
N CYS A 8 -8.95 -5.00 -3.37
CA CYS A 8 -9.17 -6.38 -2.95
C CYS A 8 -10.64 -6.80 -3.07
N ALA A 9 -11.56 -5.95 -2.59
CA ALA A 9 -13.00 -6.20 -2.68
C ALA A 9 -13.49 -6.24 -4.13
N SER A 10 -12.95 -5.39 -5.01
CA SER A 10 -13.31 -5.37 -6.44
C SER A 10 -12.89 -6.65 -7.13
N THR A 11 -11.67 -7.14 -6.88
CA THR A 11 -11.18 -8.42 -7.41
C THR A 11 -12.11 -9.57 -7.03
N LEU A 12 -12.44 -9.70 -5.74
CA LEU A 12 -13.33 -10.77 -5.25
C LEU A 12 -14.74 -10.65 -5.83
N SER A 13 -15.29 -9.43 -5.90
CA SER A 13 -16.62 -9.16 -6.46
C SER A 13 -16.70 -9.52 -7.95
N LEU A 14 -15.69 -9.14 -8.74
CA LEU A 14 -15.62 -9.44 -10.17
C LEU A 14 -15.47 -10.95 -10.43
N MET A 15 -14.63 -11.65 -9.66
CA MET A 15 -14.52 -13.11 -9.74
C MET A 15 -15.84 -13.79 -9.40
N GLN A 16 -16.55 -13.34 -8.36
CA GLN A 16 -17.84 -13.88 -7.98
C GLN A 16 -18.93 -13.61 -9.03
N ALA A 17 -18.87 -12.47 -9.71
CA ALA A 17 -19.78 -12.15 -10.82
C ALA A 17 -19.47 -12.93 -12.12
N GLY A 18 -18.43 -13.78 -12.13
CA GLY A 18 -18.03 -14.55 -13.30
C GLY A 18 -17.26 -13.75 -14.35
N VAL A 19 -16.73 -12.56 -14.00
CA VAL A 19 -15.90 -11.77 -14.91
C VAL A 19 -14.55 -12.49 -15.08
N PRO A 20 -14.13 -12.81 -16.32
CA PRO A 20 -12.90 -13.54 -16.57
C PRO A 20 -11.68 -12.61 -16.47
N LEU A 21 -11.28 -12.29 -15.25
CA LEU A 21 -10.04 -11.55 -14.99
C LEU A 21 -8.81 -12.37 -15.42
N HIS A 22 -7.82 -11.72 -16.03
CA HIS A 22 -6.57 -12.37 -16.39
C HIS A 22 -5.76 -12.84 -15.17
N ALA A 23 -5.81 -12.09 -14.07
CA ALA A 23 -5.18 -12.40 -12.79
C ALA A 23 -5.87 -11.62 -11.66
N PRO A 24 -5.88 -12.14 -10.41
CA PRO A 24 -6.38 -11.41 -9.26
C PRO A 24 -5.44 -10.26 -8.87
N VAL A 25 -6.01 -9.15 -8.40
CA VAL A 25 -5.26 -7.97 -7.93
C VAL A 25 -5.53 -7.73 -6.44
N ALA A 26 -4.47 -7.44 -5.69
CA ALA A 26 -4.55 -6.99 -4.31
C ALA A 26 -3.80 -5.66 -4.14
N GLY A 27 -4.10 -4.93 -3.08
CA GLY A 27 -3.40 -3.69 -2.75
C GLY A 27 -3.08 -3.59 -1.27
N ILE A 28 -2.08 -2.78 -0.92
CA ILE A 28 -1.67 -2.49 0.45
C ILE A 28 -1.22 -1.04 0.59
N ALA A 29 -1.46 -0.42 1.74
CA ALA A 29 -0.81 0.84 2.10
C ALA A 29 0.38 0.57 3.01
N MET A 30 1.44 1.30 2.76
CA MET A 30 2.68 1.26 3.49
C MET A 30 2.99 2.66 3.98
N GLY A 31 3.71 2.75 5.10
CA GLY A 31 4.24 4.00 5.62
C GLY A 31 5.75 3.96 5.70
N LEU A 32 6.36 5.13 5.83
CA LEU A 32 7.77 5.30 6.14
C LEU A 32 7.91 6.23 7.34
N MET A 33 8.70 5.81 8.31
CA MET A 33 9.16 6.64 9.42
C MET A 33 10.65 6.91 9.22
N SER A 34 11.06 8.16 9.42
CA SER A 34 12.43 8.62 9.30
C SER A 34 12.89 9.35 10.57
N GLU A 35 14.02 8.94 11.11
CA GLU A 35 14.57 9.49 12.36
C GLU A 35 16.03 9.91 12.15
N PRO A 36 16.36 11.21 12.25
CA PRO A 36 17.74 11.67 12.24
C PRO A 36 18.50 11.17 13.49
N MET A 37 19.66 10.57 13.29
CA MET A 37 20.53 10.06 14.36
C MET A 37 21.66 11.03 14.67
N GLU A 38 22.24 10.93 15.88
CA GLU A 38 23.34 11.80 16.34
C GLU A 38 24.62 11.66 15.49
N ASP A 39 24.80 10.54 14.79
CA ASP A 39 25.94 10.29 13.90
C ASP A 39 25.79 10.92 12.50
N GLY A 40 24.73 11.70 12.29
CA GLY A 40 24.43 12.41 11.04
C GLY A 40 23.73 11.55 9.98
N LYS A 41 23.37 10.30 10.27
CA LYS A 41 22.58 9.45 9.36
C LYS A 41 21.09 9.52 9.70
N THR A 42 20.25 9.21 8.73
CA THR A 42 18.81 9.03 8.95
C THR A 42 18.47 7.54 8.97
N LYS A 43 17.78 7.10 10.03
CA LYS A 43 17.21 5.75 10.12
C LYS A 43 15.84 5.76 9.47
N TYR A 44 15.57 4.75 8.65
CA TYR A 44 14.26 4.56 8.01
C TYR A 44 13.63 3.26 8.44
N VAL A 45 12.31 3.27 8.66
CA VAL A 45 11.51 2.08 8.95
C VAL A 45 10.27 2.09 8.06
N ALA A 46 10.12 1.04 7.24
CA ALA A 46 8.90 0.82 6.49
C ALA A 46 7.87 0.10 7.36
N LEU A 47 6.65 0.61 7.36
CA LEU A 47 5.49 0.05 8.07
C LEU A 47 4.51 -0.56 7.06
N THR A 48 4.02 -1.76 7.33
CA THR A 48 3.06 -2.46 6.47
C THR A 48 1.66 -2.36 7.04
N ASP A 49 0.68 -2.09 6.18
CA ASP A 49 -0.74 -1.93 6.51
C ASP A 49 -1.01 -0.86 7.56
N ILE A 50 -0.55 0.36 7.27
CA ILE A 50 -0.64 1.46 8.22
C ILE A 50 -2.07 1.82 8.61
N LEU A 51 -2.24 2.12 9.90
CA LEU A 51 -3.39 2.81 10.44
C LEU A 51 -3.42 4.27 9.98
N GLY A 52 -4.59 4.90 10.04
CA GLY A 52 -4.70 6.34 9.74
C GLY A 52 -3.89 7.23 10.70
N ALA A 53 -3.64 6.76 11.92
CA ALA A 53 -2.74 7.44 12.84
C ALA A 53 -1.26 7.32 12.40
N GLU A 54 -0.84 6.14 11.96
CA GLU A 54 0.54 5.90 11.48
C GLU A 54 0.83 6.64 10.17
N ASP A 55 -0.19 6.84 9.33
CA ASP A 55 -0.17 7.74 8.18
C ASP A 55 0.07 9.20 8.62
N GLY A 56 -0.76 9.70 9.53
CA GLY A 56 -0.64 11.08 10.03
C GLY A 56 0.63 11.38 10.86
N PHE A 57 1.31 10.36 11.37
CA PHE A 57 2.59 10.51 12.09
C PHE A 57 3.81 10.14 11.24
N GLY A 58 3.62 9.47 10.10
CA GLY A 58 4.70 9.05 9.21
C GLY A 58 5.18 10.19 8.32
N ASP A 59 6.32 9.98 7.66
CA ASP A 59 6.93 10.93 6.74
C ASP A 59 6.57 10.67 5.28
N MET A 60 6.01 9.49 4.98
CA MET A 60 5.57 9.12 3.66
C MET A 60 4.52 8.02 3.76
N ASP A 61 3.49 8.12 2.93
CA ASP A 61 2.59 7.02 2.63
C ASP A 61 2.84 6.56 1.18
N PHE A 62 2.80 5.25 0.96
CA PHE A 62 2.79 4.73 -0.39
C PHE A 62 1.86 3.52 -0.50
N LYS A 63 1.03 3.54 -1.52
CA LYS A 63 -0.03 2.57 -1.78
C LYS A 63 0.30 1.85 -3.07
N VAL A 64 0.39 0.52 -3.00
CA VAL A 64 0.76 -0.32 -4.14
C VAL A 64 -0.34 -1.33 -4.37
N ALA A 65 -0.73 -1.51 -5.63
CA ALA A 65 -1.60 -2.60 -6.05
C ALA A 65 -0.97 -3.38 -7.21
N GLY A 66 -1.24 -4.68 -7.26
CA GLY A 66 -0.67 -5.54 -8.29
C GLY A 66 -1.22 -6.96 -8.27
N THR A 67 -0.82 -7.72 -9.29
CA THR A 67 -0.95 -9.17 -9.33
C THR A 67 0.25 -9.81 -8.60
N SER A 68 0.35 -11.13 -8.59
CA SER A 68 1.57 -11.81 -8.13
C SER A 68 2.80 -11.51 -9.01
N GLU A 69 2.58 -11.11 -10.26
CA GLU A 69 3.63 -11.00 -11.27
C GLU A 69 4.13 -9.57 -11.45
N PHE A 70 3.26 -8.57 -11.30
CA PHE A 70 3.62 -7.17 -11.54
C PHE A 70 2.68 -6.18 -10.83
N ILE A 71 3.19 -4.95 -10.70
CA ILE A 71 2.49 -3.80 -10.14
C ILE A 71 1.52 -3.23 -11.19
N THR A 72 0.27 -2.98 -10.80
CA THR A 72 -0.76 -2.37 -11.64
C THR A 72 -1.03 -0.91 -11.28
N ALA A 73 -0.77 -0.50 -10.04
CA ALA A 73 -0.93 0.88 -9.60
C ALA A 73 0.03 1.23 -8.45
N LEU A 74 0.47 2.49 -8.43
CA LEU A 74 1.28 3.08 -7.38
C LEU A 74 0.75 4.50 -7.11
N GLN A 75 0.53 4.82 -5.84
CA GLN A 75 0.33 6.17 -5.33
C GLN A 75 1.36 6.41 -4.23
N LEU A 76 1.99 7.57 -4.21
CA LEU A 76 2.97 7.95 -3.20
C LEU A 76 2.69 9.39 -2.80
N ASP A 77 2.46 9.60 -1.50
CA ASP A 77 2.16 10.89 -0.88
C ASP A 77 3.26 11.20 0.17
N THR A 78 3.77 12.44 0.15
CA THR A 78 4.81 12.97 1.05
C THR A 78 4.30 14.16 1.83
#